data_AF-A0AA97I8D2-F1
#
_entry.id   AF-A0AA97I8D2-F1
#
_cell.length_a   1.000
_cell.length_b   1.000
_cell.length_c   1.000
_cell.angle_alpha   90.00
_cell.angle_beta   90.00
_cell.angle_gamma   90.00
#
_symmetry.space_group_name_H-M   'P 1'
#
loop_
_entity.id
_entity.type
_entity.pdbx_description
1 polymer ?
#
loop_
_entity_poly.entity_id
_entity_poly.type
_entity_poly.pdbx_seq_one_letter_code
_entity_poly.pdbx_strand_id
1 'polypeptide(L)' 'MAVQHTAHPKTGAHAVVASAKDPARRPDVLFRVRRAPDHEVSAWWHIGAFVVTSAAVVALLSFIPG' A
#
# COMPACT_ATOMS: atom_id res chain seq x y z
N MET A 1 13.07 45.60 -28.50
CA MET A 1 12.10 45.30 -27.42
C MET A 1 11.88 43.79 -27.43
N ALA A 2 12.49 43.04 -26.51
CA ALA A 2 12.42 41.57 -26.50
C ALA A 2 11.27 41.12 -25.60
N VAL A 3 10.33 40.36 -26.14
CA VAL A 3 9.22 39.76 -25.39
C VAL A 3 9.74 38.50 -24.70
N GLN A 4 9.85 38.51 -23.38
CA GLN A 4 10.11 37.31 -22.60
C GLN A 4 8.85 36.43 -22.59
N HIS A 5 8.95 35.24 -23.19
CA HIS A 5 7.92 34.22 -23.05
C HIS A 5 8.10 33.54 -21.69
N THR A 6 7.29 33.91 -20.70
CA THR A 6 7.27 33.22 -19.40
C THR A 6 6.73 31.81 -19.60
N ALA A 7 7.64 30.84 -19.67
CA ALA A 7 7.30 29.42 -19.63
C ALA A 7 6.61 29.12 -18.29
N HIS A 8 5.29 28.96 -18.30
CA HIS A 8 4.56 28.44 -17.16
C HIS A 8 5.04 27.01 -16.89
N PRO A 9 5.32 26.64 -15.63
CA PRO A 9 5.61 25.25 -15.29
C PRO A 9 4.37 24.43 -15.65
N LYS A 10 4.54 23.49 -16.59
CA LYS A 10 3.52 22.52 -16.96
C LYS A 10 3.41 21.49 -15.85
N THR A 11 2.79 21.87 -14.74
CA THR A 11 2.38 20.93 -13.70
C THR A 11 1.34 19.98 -14.33
N GLY A 12 1.44 18.67 -14.03
CA GLY A 12 0.89 17.53 -14.78
C GLY A 12 -0.63 17.40 -14.97
N ALA A 13 -1.38 18.50 -15.04
CA ALA A 13 -2.77 18.55 -15.47
C ALA A 13 -2.88 18.90 -16.97
N HIS A 14 -2.05 18.28 -17.82
CA HIS A 14 -2.40 18.19 -19.22
C HIS A 14 -3.53 17.17 -19.31
N ALA A 15 -4.74 17.64 -19.61
CA ALA A 15 -5.89 16.81 -19.87
C ALA A 15 -5.54 15.76 -20.94
N VAL A 16 -5.17 14.55 -20.51
CA VAL A 16 -5.01 13.35 -21.34
C VAL A 16 -6.39 12.83 -21.75
N VAL A 17 -7.23 13.71 -22.28
CA VAL A 17 -8.59 13.38 -22.74
C VAL A 17 -8.59 13.07 -24.25
N ALA A 18 -7.52 13.42 -24.97
CA ALA A 18 -7.34 13.05 -26.38
C ALA A 18 -6.94 11.57 -26.59
N SER A 19 -6.39 10.93 -25.54
CA SER A 19 -6.12 9.49 -25.46
C SER A 19 -6.80 8.94 -24.22
N ALA A 20 -8.12 9.03 -24.16
CA ALA A 20 -8.93 8.36 -23.14
C ALA A 20 -8.87 6.83 -23.33
N LYS A 21 -7.68 6.25 -23.16
CA LYS A 21 -7.54 4.91 -22.64
C LYS A 21 -8.05 5.03 -21.22
N ASP A 22 -9.36 4.86 -21.10
CA ASP A 22 -10.13 4.81 -19.88
C ASP A 22 -9.22 4.49 -18.68
N PRO A 23 -9.15 5.35 -17.66
CA PRO A 23 -8.36 5.06 -16.47
C PRO A 23 -8.65 3.68 -15.85
N ALA A 24 -9.84 3.10 -16.08
CA ALA A 24 -10.16 1.72 -15.70
C ALA A 24 -9.56 0.63 -16.62
N ARG A 25 -9.07 0.99 -17.82
CA ARG A 25 -8.27 0.12 -18.72
C ARG A 25 -6.79 0.08 -18.38
N ARG A 26 -6.35 0.75 -17.30
CA ARG A 26 -4.99 0.59 -16.79
C ARG A 26 -4.87 -0.79 -16.12
N PRO A 27 -3.97 -1.68 -16.56
CA PRO A 27 -3.90 -3.05 -16.06
C PRO A 27 -3.59 -3.13 -14.56
N ASP A 28 -2.87 -2.15 -14.03
CA ASP A 28 -2.57 -1.97 -12.60
C ASP A 28 -3.78 -1.51 -11.77
N VAL A 29 -4.78 -0.86 -12.39
CA VAL A 29 -6.00 -0.40 -11.70
C VAL A 29 -6.99 -1.54 -11.48
N LEU A 30 -6.97 -2.57 -12.34
CA LEU A 30 -7.83 -3.75 -12.18
C LEU A 30 -7.57 -4.53 -10.88
N PHE A 31 -6.32 -4.51 -10.41
CA PHE A 31 -5.90 -5.28 -9.22
C PHE A 31 -5.58 -4.42 -8.00
N ARG A 32 -5.56 -3.09 -8.15
CA ARG A 32 -5.34 -2.20 -7.01
C ARG A 32 -6.60 -2.07 -6.17
N VAL A 33 -6.74 -2.98 -5.21
CA VAL A 33 -7.75 -2.90 -4.16
C VAL A 33 -7.51 -1.63 -3.35
N ARG A 34 -8.44 -0.66 -3.45
CA ARG A 34 -8.44 0.52 -2.58
C ARG A 34 -8.95 0.08 -1.22
N ARG A 35 -8.04 -0.11 -0.27
CA ARG A 35 -8.44 -0.21 1.14
C ARG A 35 -8.80 1.18 1.64
N ALA A 36 -9.79 1.24 2.52
CA ALA A 36 -10.21 2.49 3.13
C ALA A 36 -9.02 3.09 3.91
N PRO A 37 -8.89 4.44 3.96
CA PRO A 37 -7.73 5.11 4.57
C PRO A 37 -7.56 4.82 6.07
N ASP A 38 -8.60 4.30 6.70
CA ASP A 38 -8.71 3.85 8.10
C ASP A 38 -8.48 2.34 8.28
N HIS A 39 -8.11 1.62 7.22
CA HIS A 39 -7.84 0.19 7.32
C HIS A 39 -6.43 -0.09 7.86
N GLU A 40 -6.26 0.12 9.15
CA GLU A 40 -5.04 -0.21 9.89
C GLU A 40 -5.07 -1.67 10.34
N VAL A 41 -3.95 -2.38 10.17
CA VAL A 41 -3.82 -3.73 10.70
C VAL A 41 -3.69 -3.64 12.22
N SER A 42 -4.57 -4.33 12.95
CA SER A 42 -4.52 -4.35 14.41
C SER A 42 -3.20 -4.91 14.93
N ALA A 43 -2.53 -4.15 15.80
CA ALA A 43 -1.29 -4.57 16.46
C ALA A 43 -1.49 -5.84 17.32
N TRP A 44 -2.71 -6.08 17.81
CA TRP A 44 -3.03 -7.26 18.63
C TRP A 44 -2.82 -8.58 17.88
N TRP A 45 -2.92 -8.60 16.55
CA TRP A 45 -2.60 -9.80 15.76
C TRP A 45 -1.12 -10.18 15.87
N HIS A 46 -0.23 -9.21 15.83
CA HIS A 46 1.22 -9.45 15.96
C HIS A 46 1.59 -9.88 17.38
N ILE A 47 1.00 -9.23 18.38
CA ILE A 47 1.19 -9.57 19.80
C ILE A 47 0.69 -11.00 20.07
N GLY A 48 -0.53 -11.31 19.62
CA GLY A 48 -1.12 -12.65 19.77
C GLY A 48 -0.28 -13.73 19.09
N ALA A 49 0.15 -13.50 17.84
CA ALA A 49 0.99 -14.45 17.11
C ALA A 49 2.32 -14.72 17.82
N PHE A 50 2.97 -13.68 18.37
CA PHE A 50 4.19 -13.82 19.16
C PHE A 50 3.94 -14.66 20.42
N VAL A 51 2.94 -14.30 21.23
CA VAL A 51 2.64 -14.99 22.49
C VAL A 51 2.30 -16.46 22.25
N VAL A 52 1.45 -16.76 21.26
CA VAL A 52 1.06 -18.14 20.91
C VAL A 52 2.27 -18.96 20.48
N THR A 53 3.11 -18.42 19.60
CA THR A 53 4.29 -19.13 19.10
C THR A 53 5.30 -19.40 20.22
N SER A 54 5.60 -18.39 21.04
CA SER A 54 6.50 -18.55 22.18
C SER A 54 5.97 -19.58 23.19
N ALA A 55 4.68 -19.51 23.52
CA ALA A 55 4.06 -20.48 24.42
C ALA A 55 4.10 -21.89 23.85
N ALA A 56 3.88 -22.07 22.54
CA ALA A 56 3.96 -23.37 21.88
C ALA A 56 5.37 -23.97 21.97
N VAL A 57 6.41 -23.17 21.72
CA VAL A 57 7.80 -23.62 21.86
C VAL A 57 8.12 -24.00 23.30
N VAL A 58 7.76 -23.15 24.27
CA VAL A 58 7.98 -23.44 25.68
C VAL A 58 7.25 -24.72 26.11
N ALA A 59 5.99 -24.88 25.72
CA ALA A 59 5.21 -26.07 26.00
C ALA A 59 5.89 -27.31 25.41
N LEU A 60 6.29 -27.27 24.14
CA LEU A 60 6.94 -28.39 23.47
C LEU A 60 8.24 -28.80 24.18
N LEU A 61 9.08 -27.83 24.55
CA LEU A 61 10.35 -28.10 25.24
C LEU A 61 10.13 -28.56 26.70
N SER A 62 9.03 -28.18 27.34
CA SER A 62 8.69 -28.61 28.70
C SER A 62 8.35 -30.10 28.81
N PHE A 63 8.08 -30.76 27.69
CA PHE A 63 7.88 -32.22 27.64
C PHE A 63 9.17 -33.01 27.43
N ILE A 64 10.34 -32.34 27.36
CA ILE A 64 11.64 -33.01 27.31
C ILE A 64 12.09 -33.24 28.77
N PRO A 65 12.10 -34.49 29.26
CA PRO A 65 12.64 -34.79 30.58
C PRO A 65 14.16 -34.54 30.59
N GLY A 66 14.63 -33.83 31.62
CA GLY A 66 16.05 -33.55 31.86
C GLY A 66 16.74 -34.64 32.67
#